data_AF-A0A0D3GZW5-F1
#
_entry.id   AF-A0A0D3GZW5-F1
#
_cell.length_a   1.000
_cell.length_b   1.000
_cell.length_c   1.000
_cell.angle_alpha   90.00
_cell.angle_beta   90.00
_cell.angle_gamma   90.00
#
_symmetry.space_group_name_H-M   'P 1'
#
loop_
_entity.id
_entity.type
_entity.pdbx_description
1 polymer ?
#
loop_
_entity_poly.entity_id
_entity_poly.type
_entity_poly.pdbx_seq_one_letter_code
_entity_poly.pdbx_strand_id
1 'polypeptide(L)' 'MATVSGTDRLRDLHAFDDTKAGVKGLVDAGVTTVPYFFRHHPDPLPVIDLAKVDVDRGHVVSQVRSAAESAGLFQY' A
#
# COMPACT_ATOMS: atom_id res chain seq x y z
N MET A 1 16.21 -9.07 -17.58
CA MET A 1 15.44 -9.19 -16.32
C MET A 1 14.34 -10.22 -16.54
N ALA A 2 14.32 -11.30 -15.78
CA ALA A 2 13.25 -12.31 -15.89
C ALA A 2 11.93 -11.69 -15.44
N THR A 3 10.92 -11.71 -16.31
CA THR A 3 9.56 -11.31 -15.98
C THR A 3 8.98 -12.41 -15.11
N VAL A 4 8.89 -12.17 -13.80
CA VAL A 4 8.20 -13.09 -12.88
C VAL A 4 6.73 -13.11 -13.28
N SER A 5 6.24 -14.28 -13.69
CA SER A 5 4.84 -14.44 -14.09
C SER A 5 3.93 -14.50 -12.86
N GLY A 6 2.63 -14.22 -13.03
CA GLY A 6 1.66 -14.35 -11.94
C GLY A 6 1.61 -15.77 -11.35
N THR A 7 1.89 -16.78 -12.18
CA THR A 7 2.04 -18.20 -11.79
C THR A 7 3.23 -18.45 -10.87
N ASP A 8 4.37 -17.81 -11.12
CA ASP A 8 5.56 -17.96 -10.27
C ASP A 8 5.32 -17.31 -8.90
N ARG A 9 4.69 -16.12 -8.90
CA ARG A 9 4.29 -15.43 -7.67
C ARG A 9 3.38 -16.29 -6.79
N LEU A 10 2.38 -16.94 -7.39
CA LEU A 10 1.41 -17.74 -6.64
C LEU A 10 2.04 -19.01 -6.06
N ARG A 11 2.94 -19.67 -6.81
CA ARG A 11 3.69 -20.84 -6.33
C ARG A 11 4.56 -20.51 -5.12
N ASP A 12 5.36 -19.45 -5.22
CA ASP A 12 6.31 -19.08 -4.15
C ASP A 12 5.57 -18.59 -2.90
N LEU A 13 4.44 -17.88 -3.07
CA LEU A 13 3.57 -17.49 -1.97
C LEU A 13 2.96 -18.72 -1.28
N HIS A 14 2.56 -19.75 -2.04
CA HIS A 14 2.02 -20.98 -1.48
C HIS A 14 3.09 -21.73 -0.67
N ALA A 15 4.30 -21.88 -1.21
CA ALA A 15 5.41 -22.51 -0.52
C ALA A 15 5.77 -21.78 0.78
N PHE A 16 5.67 -20.44 0.79
CA PHE A 16 5.81 -19.65 2.00
C PHE A 16 4.68 -19.91 3.01
N ASP A 17 3.42 -19.92 2.58
CA ASP A 17 2.28 -20.17 3.47
C ASP A 17 2.33 -21.59 4.08
N ASP A 18 2.82 -22.57 3.33
CA ASP A 18 3.01 -23.95 3.81
C ASP A 18 4.05 -24.05 4.93
N THR A 19 4.99 -23.11 5.04
CA THR A 19 5.91 -23.05 6.20
C THR A 19 5.18 -22.73 7.51
N LYS A 20 3.99 -22.12 7.43
CA LYS A 20 3.20 -21.63 8.58
C LYS A 20 3.98 -20.72 9.55
N ALA A 21 5.13 -20.19 9.12
CA ALA A 21 5.99 -19.35 9.95
C ALA A 21 5.48 -17.89 10.06
N GLY A 22 4.61 -17.49 9.12
CA GLY A 22 4.12 -16.11 9.02
C GLY A 22 5.24 -15.10 8.72
N VAL A 23 4.89 -13.82 8.65
CA VAL A 23 5.88 -12.75 8.36
C VAL A 23 6.89 -12.56 9.50
N LYS A 24 6.53 -12.88 10.74
CA LYS A 24 7.46 -12.88 11.88
C LYS A 24 8.61 -13.88 11.65
N GLY A 25 8.33 -15.05 11.08
CA GLY A 25 9.37 -16.02 10.75
C GLY A 25 10.41 -15.49 9.77
N LEU A 26 10.03 -14.60 8.84
CA LEU A 26 10.97 -13.94 7.94
C LEU A 26 11.89 -12.97 8.69
N VAL A 27 11.33 -12.23 9.64
CA VAL A 27 12.09 -11.29 10.49
C VAL A 27 13.06 -12.04 11.38
N ASP A 28 12.59 -13.10 12.05
CA ASP A 28 13.41 -13.91 12.96
C ASP A 28 14.54 -14.64 12.20
N ALA A 29 14.32 -15.01 10.93
CA ALA A 29 15.33 -15.60 10.04
C ALA A 29 16.35 -14.58 9.50
N GLY A 30 16.21 -13.30 9.81
CA GLY A 30 17.13 -12.24 9.39
C GLY A 30 17.04 -11.87 7.90
N VAL A 31 15.87 -12.06 7.28
CA VAL A 31 15.66 -11.67 5.87
C VAL A 31 15.86 -10.16 5.71
N THR A 32 16.78 -9.76 4.83
CA THR A 32 17.14 -8.34 4.61
C THR A 32 16.39 -7.69 3.44
N THR A 33 15.69 -8.49 2.63
CA THR A 33 14.99 -8.01 1.44
C THR A 33 13.56 -8.53 1.44
N VAL A 34 12.59 -7.63 1.23
CA VAL A 34 11.17 -8.00 1.14
C VAL A 34 10.95 -8.96 -0.04
N PRO A 35 10.43 -10.19 0.20
CA PRO A 35 10.14 -11.13 -0.88
C PRO A 35 9.24 -10.51 -1.94
N TYR A 36 9.53 -10.78 -3.21
CA TYR A 36 8.90 -10.07 -4.31
C TYR A 36 7.37 -10.24 -4.35
N PHE A 37 6.85 -11.37 -3.86
CA PHE A 37 5.43 -11.64 -3.80
C PHE A 37 4.67 -10.77 -2.78
N PHE A 38 5.36 -10.12 -1.84
CA PHE A 38 4.81 -9.11 -0.93
C PHE A 38 4.91 -7.66 -1.45
N ARG A 39 5.53 -7.45 -2.61
CA ARG A 39 5.69 -6.10 -3.17
C ARG A 39 4.42 -5.71 -3.90
N HIS A 40 3.69 -4.74 -3.34
CA HIS A 40 2.53 -4.13 -3.96
C HIS A 40 2.90 -2.77 -4.58
N HIS A 41 2.18 -2.38 -5.63
CA HIS A 41 2.24 -1.01 -6.10
C HIS A 41 1.69 -0.09 -5.00
N PRO A 42 2.28 1.10 -4.79
CA PRO A 42 1.71 2.06 -3.87
C PRO A 42 0.28 2.39 -4.32
N ASP A 43 -0.65 2.36 -3.36
CA ASP A 43 -2.02 2.82 -3.54
C ASP A 43 -2.14 4.20 -2.86
N PRO A 44 -1.95 5.30 -3.61
CA PRO A 44 -1.86 6.62 -3.02
C PRO A 44 -3.25 7.10 -2.61
N LEU A 45 -3.40 7.35 -1.32
CA LEU A 45 -4.57 8.06 -0.80
C LEU A 45 -4.48 9.56 -1.13
N PRO A 46 -5.60 10.24 -1.41
CA PRO A 46 -5.60 11.69 -1.57
C PRO A 46 -5.01 12.37 -0.34
N VAL A 47 -4.11 13.34 -0.54
CA VAL A 47 -3.53 14.16 0.53
C VAL A 47 -4.06 15.58 0.40
N ILE A 48 -4.63 16.13 1.49
CA ILE A 48 -5.28 17.43 1.51
C ILE A 48 -4.60 18.33 2.53
N ASP A 49 -3.98 19.41 2.06
CA ASP A 49 -3.32 20.38 2.93
C ASP A 49 -4.34 21.29 3.64
N LEU A 50 -4.63 20.98 4.91
CA LEU A 50 -5.58 21.77 5.71
C LEU A 50 -5.04 23.13 6.16
N ALA A 51 -3.73 23.38 6.05
CA ALA A 51 -3.17 24.69 6.41
C ALA A 51 -3.66 25.79 5.45
N LYS A 52 -4.19 25.42 4.27
CA LYS A 52 -4.76 26.35 3.28
C LYS A 52 -6.19 26.77 3.57
N VAL A 53 -6.82 26.29 4.63
CA VAL A 53 -8.21 26.66 4.97
C VAL A 53 -8.36 28.17 5.19
N ASP A 54 -7.37 28.82 5.80
CA ASP A 54 -7.39 30.27 6.03
C ASP A 54 -7.24 31.08 4.73
N VAL A 55 -6.70 30.46 3.68
CA VAL A 55 -6.49 31.08 2.36
C VAL A 55 -7.69 30.84 1.45
N ASP A 56 -8.15 29.59 1.35
CA ASP A 56 -9.27 29.17 0.51
C ASP A 56 -9.99 27.95 1.10
N ARG A 57 -10.83 28.21 2.11
CA ARG A 57 -11.68 27.19 2.72
C ARG A 57 -12.58 26.49 1.69
N GLY A 58 -13.07 27.20 0.67
CA GLY A 58 -13.98 26.63 -0.33
C GLY A 58 -13.29 25.53 -1.13
N HIS A 59 -12.07 25.80 -1.58
CA HIS A 59 -11.24 24.82 -2.27
C HIS A 59 -10.93 23.61 -1.39
N VAL A 60 -10.49 23.81 -0.15
CA VAL A 60 -10.18 22.69 0.77
C VAL A 60 -11.41 21.80 1.02
N VAL A 61 -12.57 22.41 1.28
CA VAL A 61 -13.82 21.64 1.48
C VAL A 61 -14.20 20.85 0.22
N SER A 62 -13.98 21.41 -0.98
CA SER A 62 -14.23 20.69 -2.23
C SER A 62 -13.32 19.47 -2.41
N GLN A 63 -12.04 19.58 -2.01
CA GLN A 63 -11.10 18.46 -2.05
C GLN A 63 -11.49 17.37 -1.06
N VAL A 64 -11.88 17.73 0.16
CA VAL A 64 -12.35 16.78 1.19
C VAL A 64 -13.57 16.02 0.69
N ARG A 65 -14.56 16.74 0.15
CA ARG A 65 -15.76 16.12 -0.42
C ARG A 65 -15.41 15.14 -1.53
N SER A 66 -14.58 15.56 -2.49
CA SER A 66 -14.21 14.73 -3.62
C SER A 66 -13.44 13.48 -3.19
N ALA A 67 -12.51 13.61 -2.25
CA ALA A 67 -11.75 12.48 -1.73
C ALA A 67 -12.62 11.50 -0.94
N ALA A 68 -13.57 12.00 -0.14
CA ALA A 68 -14.52 11.16 0.58
C ALA A 68 -15.49 10.42 -0.36
N GLU A 69 -15.98 11.06 -1.42
CA GLU A 69 -16.89 10.43 -2.40
C GLU A 69 -16.17 9.39 -3.28
N SER A 70 -14.91 9.64 -3.65
CA SER A 70 -14.17 8.77 -4.59
C SER A 70 -13.34 7.69 -3.90
N ALA A 71 -12.53 8.06 -2.91
CA ALA A 71 -11.62 7.16 -2.23
C ALA A 71 -12.19 6.65 -0.90
N GLY A 72 -13.19 7.32 -0.32
CA GLY A 72 -13.73 7.00 1.01
C GLY A 72 -12.82 7.40 2.17
N LEU A 73 -11.56 7.73 1.90
CA LEU A 73 -10.58 8.20 2.87
C LEU A 73 -9.51 9.09 2.22
N PHE A 74 -8.82 9.88 3.04
CA PHE A 74 -7.75 10.79 2.64
C PHE A 74 -6.81 11.06 3.82
N GLN A 75 -5.63 11.59 3.51
CA GLN A 75 -4.64 12.08 4.48
C GLN A 75 -4.71 13.61 4.53
N TYR A 76 -4.30 14.20 5.65
CA TYR A 76 -4.37 15.65 5.88
C TYR A 76 -3.19 16.18 6.68
#